data_AF-A0A8T3Z088-F1
#
_entry.id   AF-A0A8T3Z088-F1
#
_cell.length_a   1.000
_cell.length_b   1.000
_cell.length_c   1.000
_cell.angle_alpha   90.00
_cell.angle_beta   90.00
_cell.angle_gamma   90.00
#
_symmetry.space_group_name_H-M   'P 1'
#
loop_
_entity.id
_entity.type
_entity.pdbx_description
1 polymer ?
#
loop_
_entity_poly.entity_id
_entity_poly.type
_entity_poly.pdbx_seq_one_letter_code
_entity_poly.pdbx_strand_id
1 'polypeptide(L)'
;MKTKYLVGLLVLIVAIGGATACSFLLPQGTDTSAAQSNPTPAVTAPAGNDSSNSQEQTQEESSAKKTVQAQKVTCTKCGGSGVIKCSSCSGTGLQKGSCASCGGDGKVYVDANGATHPNVVQLVAVLACHEETCSACGGNGGSTTACSKCGGDGKVTCPSCGGDGYT
;
A
#
# COMPACT_ATOMS: atom_id res chain seq x y z
N MET A 1 -14.60 -4.14 56.86
CA MET A 1 -14.66 -5.37 56.04
C MET A 1 -15.19 -5.11 54.62
N LYS A 2 -14.95 -3.95 53.99
CA LYS A 2 -15.61 -3.55 52.72
C LYS A 2 -14.66 -3.47 51.52
N THR A 3 -13.41 -3.03 51.73
CA THR A 3 -12.45 -2.82 50.64
C THR A 3 -11.90 -4.11 50.04
N LYS A 4 -11.70 -5.15 50.87
CA LYS A 4 -11.19 -6.45 50.41
C LYS A 4 -12.19 -7.19 49.50
N TYR A 5 -13.49 -6.99 49.72
CA TYR A 5 -14.55 -7.54 48.87
C TYR A 5 -14.69 -6.79 47.54
N LEU A 6 -14.51 -5.47 47.54
CA LEU A 6 -14.49 -4.67 46.30
C LEU A 6 -13.30 -5.04 45.40
N VAL A 7 -12.11 -5.23 45.99
CA VAL A 7 -10.95 -5.68 45.23
C VAL A 7 -11.15 -7.10 44.72
N GLY A 8 -11.71 -8.01 45.54
CA GLY A 8 -12.04 -9.37 45.12
C GLY A 8 -13.05 -9.41 43.97
N LEU A 9 -14.08 -8.56 44.00
CA LEU A 9 -15.11 -8.48 42.97
C LEU A 9 -14.56 -7.88 41.67
N LEU A 10 -13.67 -6.88 41.73
CA LEU A 10 -13.01 -6.34 40.55
C LEU A 10 -12.08 -7.36 39.89
N VAL A 11 -11.32 -8.12 40.67
CA VAL A 11 -10.47 -9.20 40.15
C VAL A 11 -11.31 -10.30 39.50
N LEU A 12 -12.47 -10.62 40.07
CA LEU A 12 -13.40 -11.61 39.51
C LEU A 12 -14.00 -11.14 38.17
N ILE A 13 -14.39 -9.86 38.06
CA ILE A 13 -14.92 -9.30 36.80
C ILE A 13 -13.83 -9.30 35.70
N VAL A 14 -12.59 -8.95 36.03
CA VAL A 14 -11.47 -8.97 35.08
C VAL A 14 -11.12 -10.41 34.67
N ALA A 15 -11.23 -11.38 35.58
CA ALA A 15 -10.98 -12.79 35.29
C ALA A 15 -12.07 -13.43 34.40
N ILE A 16 -13.32 -12.99 34.51
CA ILE A 16 -14.44 -13.51 33.70
C ILE A 16 -14.58 -12.76 32.37
N GLY A 17 -14.21 -11.47 32.32
CA GLY A 17 -14.29 -10.63 31.12
C GLY A 17 -13.20 -10.86 30.07
N GLY A 18 -12.21 -11.73 30.33
CA GLY A 18 -11.04 -11.93 29.47
C GLY A 18 -11.23 -12.84 28.25
N ALA A 19 -12.41 -13.43 28.03
CA ALA A 19 -12.57 -14.50 27.01
C ALA A 19 -13.62 -14.27 25.91
N THR A 20 -14.37 -13.16 25.88
CA THR A 20 -15.41 -12.98 24.83
C THR A 20 -15.52 -11.53 24.35
N ALA A 21 -14.43 -10.99 23.84
CA ALA A 21 -14.47 -9.77 23.03
C ALA A 21 -14.95 -10.11 21.62
N CYS A 22 -16.25 -10.30 21.40
CA CYS A 22 -16.86 -10.25 20.06
C CYS A 22 -18.40 -10.08 20.03
N SER A 23 -19.14 -10.17 21.15
CA SER A 23 -20.59 -10.44 21.04
C SER A 23 -21.54 -9.44 21.69
N PHE A 24 -21.17 -8.19 21.92
CA PHE A 24 -22.15 -7.18 22.31
C PHE A 24 -21.76 -5.83 21.76
N LEU A 25 -22.49 -5.37 20.74
CA LEU A 25 -22.93 -4.00 20.49
C LEU A 25 -22.95 -3.73 18.97
N LEU A 26 -24.15 -3.79 18.37
CA LEU A 26 -24.74 -2.77 17.46
C LEU A 26 -25.59 -3.35 16.30
N PRO A 27 -26.55 -2.55 15.79
CA PRO A 27 -27.82 -3.02 15.24
C PRO A 27 -27.82 -3.19 13.73
N GLN A 28 -28.78 -3.98 13.25
CA GLN A 28 -29.02 -4.28 11.85
C GLN A 28 -29.56 -3.05 11.10
N GLY A 29 -28.68 -2.38 10.36
CA GLY A 29 -29.03 -1.39 9.35
C GLY A 29 -29.19 -2.10 8.01
N THR A 30 -30.39 -2.01 7.45
CA THR A 30 -30.83 -2.55 6.17
C THR A 30 -30.09 -1.93 4.98
N ASP A 31 -29.52 -2.78 4.12
CA ASP A 31 -28.98 -2.42 2.82
C ASP A 31 -30.10 -2.06 1.83
N THR A 32 -29.98 -0.92 1.15
CA THR A 32 -30.51 -0.74 -0.20
C THR A 32 -29.59 0.22 -0.94
N SER A 33 -28.81 -0.31 -1.89
CA SER A 33 -28.19 0.50 -2.93
C SER A 33 -28.24 -0.28 -4.24
N ALA A 34 -29.17 0.16 -5.09
CA ALA A 34 -29.29 -0.26 -6.46
C ALA A 34 -28.17 0.33 -7.32
N ALA A 35 -27.89 -0.41 -8.39
CA ALA A 35 -26.99 -0.19 -9.51
C ALA A 35 -26.89 1.26 -10.03
N GLN A 36 -25.75 1.61 -10.64
CA GLN A 36 -25.67 1.68 -12.11
C GLN A 36 -24.30 2.11 -12.65
N SER A 37 -24.10 1.64 -13.88
CA SER A 37 -22.97 1.63 -14.81
C SER A 37 -22.53 2.98 -15.38
N ASN A 38 -21.22 3.02 -15.70
CA ASN A 38 -20.43 3.74 -16.74
C ASN A 38 -21.20 4.54 -17.83
N PRO A 39 -20.61 5.59 -18.47
CA PRO A 39 -19.61 5.38 -19.53
C PRO A 39 -18.46 6.42 -19.69
N THR A 40 -17.48 6.02 -20.51
CA THR A 40 -16.26 6.67 -21.03
C THR A 40 -16.47 7.97 -21.82
N PRO A 41 -15.42 8.79 -22.05
CA PRO A 41 -14.96 8.98 -23.43
C PRO A 41 -13.42 9.03 -23.65
N ALA A 42 -13.03 8.74 -24.89
CA ALA A 42 -11.69 8.61 -25.45
C ALA A 42 -11.07 9.93 -25.94
N VAL A 43 -9.72 10.05 -25.96
CA VAL A 43 -8.91 10.88 -26.90
C VAL A 43 -7.48 10.31 -26.95
N THR A 44 -7.02 9.69 -28.03
CA THR A 44 -6.23 10.17 -29.20
C THR A 44 -4.79 10.66 -28.90
N ALA A 45 -3.80 10.00 -29.53
CA ALA A 45 -2.37 10.37 -29.58
C ALA A 45 -2.13 11.57 -30.54
N PRO A 46 -0.93 12.19 -30.50
CA PRO A 46 0.01 11.91 -31.58
C PRO A 46 1.50 11.82 -31.19
N ALA A 47 2.26 11.26 -32.13
CA ALA A 47 3.70 11.11 -32.19
C ALA A 47 4.45 12.45 -32.39
N GLY A 48 5.72 12.45 -31.99
CA GLY A 48 6.70 13.47 -32.33
C GLY A 48 8.10 12.91 -32.08
N ASN A 49 8.78 12.52 -33.16
CA ASN A 49 10.17 12.13 -33.18
C ASN A 49 11.03 13.40 -33.08
N ASP A 50 12.22 13.34 -32.47
CA ASP A 50 13.42 13.75 -33.20
C ASP A 50 14.71 13.32 -32.50
N SER A 51 15.61 12.82 -33.35
CA SER A 51 16.99 12.49 -33.07
C SER A 51 17.79 13.78 -32.87
N SER A 52 18.76 13.77 -31.94
CA SER A 52 19.92 14.65 -32.05
C SER A 52 21.13 13.96 -31.44
N ASN A 53 21.90 13.41 -32.36
CA ASN A 53 23.32 13.13 -32.23
C ASN A 53 24.06 14.47 -32.12
N SER A 54 24.96 14.62 -31.16
CA SER A 54 26.05 15.60 -31.25
C SER A 54 27.23 15.05 -30.45
N GLN A 55 28.30 14.76 -31.19
CA GLN A 55 29.64 14.53 -30.70
C GLN A 55 30.25 15.87 -30.23
N GLU A 56 31.55 15.80 -29.87
CA GLU A 56 32.48 16.89 -29.52
C GLU A 56 32.49 17.26 -28.02
N GLN A 57 33.63 17.40 -27.37
CA GLN A 57 35.03 17.18 -27.73
C GLN A 57 35.80 17.22 -26.40
N THR A 58 36.81 16.37 -26.26
CA THR A 58 37.87 16.58 -25.28
C THR A 58 38.67 17.81 -25.71
N GLN A 59 38.81 18.80 -24.83
CA GLN A 59 39.89 19.80 -24.90
C GLN A 59 40.53 19.95 -23.53
N GLU A 60 41.78 19.51 -23.47
CA GLU A 60 42.77 19.93 -22.49
C GLU A 60 43.17 21.36 -22.80
N GLU A 61 42.87 22.31 -21.92
CA GLU A 61 43.60 23.57 -21.85
C GLU A 61 43.87 23.93 -20.38
N SER A 62 45.16 24.04 -20.09
CA SER A 62 45.72 24.50 -18.84
C SER A 62 45.43 25.99 -18.64
N SER A 63 44.58 26.31 -17.68
CA SER A 63 44.58 27.59 -16.98
C SER A 63 44.05 27.32 -15.58
N ALA A 64 44.67 27.93 -14.56
CA ALA A 64 44.42 27.68 -13.15
C ALA A 64 42.93 27.87 -12.78
N LYS A 65 42.14 26.84 -13.04
CA LYS A 65 40.72 26.77 -12.74
C LYS A 65 40.66 26.53 -11.24
N LYS A 66 40.36 27.59 -10.49
CA LYS A 66 39.86 27.46 -9.12
C LYS A 66 38.65 26.54 -9.20
N THR A 67 38.88 25.25 -8.93
CA THR A 67 37.84 24.24 -8.92
C THR A 67 36.95 24.58 -7.75
N VAL A 68 35.84 25.24 -8.03
CA VAL A 68 34.72 25.24 -7.11
C VAL A 68 34.25 23.80 -7.10
N GLN A 69 34.78 23.02 -6.14
CA GLN A 69 34.28 21.70 -5.79
C GLN A 69 32.81 21.91 -5.43
N ALA A 70 31.90 21.68 -6.38
CA ALA A 70 30.48 21.67 -6.10
C ALA A 70 30.27 20.54 -5.10
N GLN A 71 29.97 20.90 -3.85
CA GLN A 71 29.81 19.94 -2.79
C GLN A 71 28.54 19.16 -3.10
N LYS A 72 28.70 17.90 -3.54
CA LYS A 72 27.58 17.03 -3.87
C LYS A 72 26.82 16.71 -2.59
N VAL A 73 25.65 17.31 -2.38
CA VAL A 73 24.86 17.08 -1.16
C VAL A 73 23.97 15.87 -1.41
N THR A 74 24.01 14.90 -0.51
CA THR A 74 23.13 13.73 -0.58
C THR A 74 21.67 14.17 -0.55
N CYS A 75 20.88 13.68 -1.51
CA CYS A 75 19.47 14.00 -1.59
C CYS A 75 18.75 13.39 -0.38
N THR A 76 18.21 14.26 0.48
CA THR A 76 17.53 13.86 1.71
C THR A 76 16.20 13.16 1.46
N LYS A 77 15.58 13.37 0.29
CA LYS A 77 14.29 12.75 -0.08
C LYS A 77 14.40 11.25 -0.37
N CYS A 78 15.50 10.82 -0.99
CA CYS A 78 15.76 9.40 -1.27
C CYS A 78 16.91 8.83 -0.42
N GLY A 79 17.49 9.63 0.48
CA GLY A 79 18.63 9.25 1.30
C GLY A 79 19.88 8.88 0.48
N GLY A 80 20.03 9.44 -0.73
CA GLY A 80 21.14 9.11 -1.62
C GLY A 80 20.90 7.97 -2.61
N SER A 81 19.77 7.27 -2.52
CA SER A 81 19.52 6.10 -3.37
C SER A 81 19.10 6.42 -4.81
N GLY A 82 18.73 7.67 -5.09
CA GLY A 82 18.19 8.06 -6.40
C GLY A 82 16.75 7.59 -6.66
N VAL A 83 16.19 6.73 -5.83
CA VAL A 83 14.86 6.13 -6.03
C VAL A 83 14.02 6.21 -4.77
N ILE A 84 12.71 6.20 -4.92
CA ILE A 84 11.76 6.14 -3.81
C ILE A 84 10.74 5.02 -4.03
N LYS A 85 10.16 4.55 -2.94
CA LYS A 85 9.11 3.52 -2.97
C LYS A 85 7.92 4.05 -3.77
N CYS A 86 7.44 3.26 -4.74
CA CYS A 86 6.25 3.62 -5.50
C CYS A 86 5.03 3.60 -4.57
N SER A 87 4.39 4.75 -4.39
CA SER A 87 3.22 4.90 -3.51
C SER A 87 1.99 4.18 -4.04
N SER A 88 1.81 4.11 -5.36
CA SER A 88 0.63 3.47 -5.98
C SER A 88 0.54 1.96 -5.78
N CYS A 89 1.66 1.30 -5.50
CA CYS A 89 1.70 -0.13 -5.20
C CYS A 89 2.35 -0.43 -3.84
N SER A 90 2.60 0.60 -3.03
CA SER A 90 3.35 0.45 -1.78
C SER A 90 4.65 -0.36 -1.97
N GLY A 91 5.33 -0.13 -3.08
CA GLY A 91 6.58 -0.77 -3.46
C GLY A 91 6.57 -2.26 -3.76
N THR A 92 5.41 -2.89 -3.91
CA THR A 92 5.33 -4.30 -4.36
C THR A 92 5.59 -4.44 -5.85
N GLY A 93 5.39 -3.36 -6.62
CA GLY A 93 5.45 -3.40 -8.07
C GLY A 93 4.17 -3.95 -8.72
N LEU A 94 3.20 -4.40 -7.94
CA LEU A 94 1.98 -5.05 -8.42
C LEU A 94 0.74 -4.27 -7.99
N GLN A 95 -0.27 -4.26 -8.84
CA GLN A 95 -1.62 -3.84 -8.45
C GLN A 95 -2.28 -4.93 -7.60
N LYS A 96 -3.18 -4.52 -6.69
CA LYS A 96 -3.97 -5.45 -5.86
C LYS A 96 -4.69 -6.43 -6.78
N GLY A 97 -4.69 -7.71 -6.40
CA GLY A 97 -5.28 -8.75 -7.23
C GLY A 97 -6.80 -8.60 -7.39
N SER A 98 -7.38 -9.26 -8.38
CA SER A 98 -8.81 -9.14 -8.68
C SER A 98 -9.65 -10.35 -8.27
N CYS A 99 -9.20 -11.15 -7.29
CA CYS A 99 -9.96 -12.33 -6.83
C CYS A 99 -11.30 -11.92 -6.23
N ALA A 100 -12.41 -12.40 -6.80
CA ALA A 100 -13.76 -12.09 -6.31
C ALA A 100 -14.00 -12.59 -4.88
N SER A 101 -13.34 -13.67 -4.46
CA SER A 101 -13.54 -14.30 -3.15
C SER A 101 -12.76 -13.67 -2.00
N CYS A 102 -11.83 -12.76 -2.27
CA CYS A 102 -11.15 -11.97 -1.22
C CYS A 102 -11.06 -10.47 -1.57
N GLY A 103 -11.51 -10.07 -2.76
CA GLY A 103 -11.32 -8.74 -3.32
C GLY A 103 -9.84 -8.31 -3.46
N GLY A 104 -8.91 -9.27 -3.50
CA GLY A 104 -7.54 -9.00 -3.92
C GLY A 104 -6.43 -9.06 -2.89
N ASP A 105 -6.75 -9.23 -1.62
CA ASP A 105 -5.75 -9.31 -0.52
C ASP A 105 -5.33 -10.74 -0.18
N GLY A 106 -5.98 -11.74 -0.77
CA GLY A 106 -5.65 -13.14 -0.57
C GLY A 106 -6.11 -13.71 0.77
N LYS A 107 -6.91 -12.96 1.53
CA LYS A 107 -7.43 -13.36 2.83
C LYS A 107 -8.94 -13.34 2.85
N VAL A 108 -9.52 -14.18 3.69
CA VAL A 108 -10.94 -14.11 4.07
C VAL A 108 -11.01 -13.98 5.58
N TYR A 109 -12.01 -13.24 6.04
CA TYR A 109 -12.15 -12.88 7.44
C TYR A 109 -13.36 -13.60 8.01
N VAL A 110 -13.16 -14.38 9.05
CA VAL A 110 -14.20 -15.19 9.67
C VAL A 110 -14.72 -14.46 10.90
N ASP A 111 -16.02 -14.19 10.92
CA ASP A 111 -16.67 -13.59 12.09
C ASP A 111 -17.01 -14.65 13.16
N ALA A 112 -17.56 -14.18 14.29
CA ALA A 112 -17.95 -15.06 15.40
C ALA A 112 -19.05 -16.08 15.05
N ASN A 113 -19.76 -15.89 13.94
CA ASN A 113 -20.78 -16.82 13.44
C ASN A 113 -20.22 -17.81 12.42
N GLY A 114 -18.92 -17.75 12.11
CA GLY A 114 -18.29 -18.57 11.09
C GLY A 114 -18.56 -18.10 9.66
N ALA A 115 -19.14 -16.91 9.45
CA ALA A 115 -19.34 -16.38 8.12
C ALA A 115 -18.04 -15.77 7.58
N THR A 116 -17.73 -16.07 6.32
CA THR A 116 -16.54 -15.55 5.63
C THR A 116 -16.89 -14.28 4.87
N HIS A 117 -16.13 -13.22 5.13
CA HIS A 117 -16.31 -11.93 4.48
C HIS A 117 -15.10 -11.61 3.60
N PRO A 118 -15.28 -11.47 2.27
CA PRO A 118 -14.23 -11.02 1.38
C PRO A 118 -13.99 -9.52 1.56
N ASN A 119 -12.74 -9.09 1.47
CA ASN A 119 -12.38 -7.67 1.32
C ASN A 119 -13.00 -6.75 2.37
N VAL A 120 -12.84 -7.08 3.63
CA VAL A 120 -13.38 -6.21 4.66
C VAL A 120 -12.56 -4.93 4.80
N VAL A 121 -13.26 -3.79 4.89
CA VAL A 121 -12.67 -2.56 5.42
C VAL A 121 -12.12 -2.84 6.82
N GLN A 122 -11.09 -2.09 7.22
CA GLN A 122 -10.36 -2.28 8.48
C GLN A 122 -11.26 -2.43 9.72
N LEU A 123 -12.48 -1.88 9.69
CA LEU A 123 -13.46 -2.03 10.75
C LEU A 123 -13.95 -3.48 10.93
N VAL A 124 -14.26 -4.23 9.86
CA VAL A 124 -14.71 -5.63 10.02
C VAL A 124 -13.52 -6.56 10.28
N ALA A 125 -12.30 -6.20 9.86
CA ALA A 125 -11.09 -6.93 10.28
C ALA A 125 -10.92 -6.93 11.80
N VAL A 126 -11.35 -5.86 12.49
CA VAL A 126 -11.37 -5.79 13.96
C VAL A 126 -12.45 -6.69 14.58
N LEU A 127 -13.53 -6.99 13.84
CA LEU A 127 -14.60 -7.90 14.27
C LEU A 127 -14.33 -9.35 13.86
N ALA A 128 -13.30 -9.61 13.06
CA ALA A 128 -12.93 -10.96 12.65
C ALA A 128 -12.33 -11.69 13.85
N CYS A 129 -12.82 -12.90 14.11
CA CYS A 129 -12.24 -13.77 15.13
C CYS A 129 -10.89 -14.33 14.66
N HIS A 130 -10.76 -14.62 13.37
CA HIS A 130 -9.49 -15.00 12.75
C HIS A 130 -9.49 -14.74 11.23
N GLU A 131 -8.27 -14.73 10.67
CA GLU A 131 -8.05 -14.63 9.23
C GLU A 131 -7.68 -15.99 8.64
N GLU A 132 -8.17 -16.28 7.44
CA GLU A 132 -7.78 -17.47 6.69
C GLU A 132 -7.25 -17.11 5.30
N THR A 133 -6.41 -17.98 4.76
CA THR A 133 -5.94 -17.87 3.37
C THR A 133 -7.11 -18.10 2.42
N CYS A 134 -7.33 -17.18 1.48
CA CYS A 134 -8.37 -17.33 0.47
C CYS A 134 -8.07 -18.54 -0.42
N SER A 135 -8.91 -19.57 -0.31
CA SER A 135 -8.77 -20.84 -1.03
C SER A 135 -8.89 -20.67 -2.55
N ALA A 136 -9.74 -19.75 -3.01
CA ALA A 136 -9.98 -19.51 -4.44
C ALA A 136 -8.73 -19.01 -5.19
N CYS A 137 -7.85 -18.26 -4.52
CA CYS A 137 -6.61 -17.75 -5.12
C CYS A 137 -5.34 -18.30 -4.46
N GLY A 138 -5.46 -19.27 -3.55
CA GLY A 138 -4.34 -19.79 -2.76
C GLY A 138 -3.56 -18.72 -2.00
N GLY A 139 -4.23 -17.65 -1.58
CA GLY A 139 -3.57 -16.54 -0.86
C GLY A 139 -2.92 -15.44 -1.71
N ASN A 140 -2.87 -15.56 -3.05
CA ASN A 140 -2.22 -14.55 -3.89
C ASN A 140 -3.09 -13.31 -4.18
N GLY A 141 -4.35 -13.29 -3.76
CA GLY A 141 -5.30 -12.22 -4.11
C GLY A 141 -5.82 -12.29 -5.55
N GLY A 142 -5.47 -13.33 -6.31
CA GLY A 142 -5.91 -13.54 -7.69
C GLY A 142 -4.90 -13.05 -8.73
N SER A 143 -5.39 -12.71 -9.92
CA SER A 143 -4.57 -12.16 -10.99
C SER A 143 -4.07 -10.77 -10.61
N THR A 144 -2.75 -10.60 -10.58
CA THR A 144 -2.09 -9.32 -10.37
C THR A 144 -1.51 -8.83 -11.69
N THR A 145 -1.50 -7.52 -11.88
CA THR A 145 -0.84 -6.88 -13.02
C THR A 145 0.29 -6.01 -12.50
N ALA A 146 1.33 -5.79 -13.33
CA ALA A 146 2.36 -4.83 -13.03
C ALA A 146 1.75 -3.45 -12.75
N CYS A 147 2.28 -2.75 -11.76
CA CYS A 147 1.87 -1.40 -11.44
C CYS A 147 2.31 -0.46 -12.56
N SER A 148 1.34 0.14 -13.25
CA SER A 148 1.58 1.06 -14.37
C SER A 148 2.43 2.28 -14.01
N LYS A 149 2.49 2.67 -12.73
CA LYS A 149 3.29 3.82 -12.27
C LYS A 149 4.77 3.53 -12.09
N CYS A 150 5.14 2.28 -11.82
CA CYS A 150 6.54 1.88 -11.64
C CYS A 150 6.96 0.76 -12.59
N GLY A 151 6.14 0.39 -13.56
CA GLY A 151 6.43 -0.66 -14.54
C GLY A 151 6.53 -2.09 -13.96
N GLY A 152 6.36 -2.29 -12.66
CA GLY A 152 6.59 -3.59 -12.01
C GLY A 152 7.67 -3.57 -10.93
N ASP A 153 8.51 -2.54 -10.86
CA ASP A 153 9.72 -2.58 -10.03
C ASP A 153 9.49 -2.16 -8.57
N GLY A 154 8.30 -1.63 -8.27
CA GLY A 154 7.97 -1.11 -6.93
C GLY A 154 8.73 0.17 -6.56
N LYS A 155 9.51 0.75 -7.47
CA LYS A 155 10.31 1.96 -7.24
C LYS A 155 10.06 2.97 -8.34
N VAL A 156 10.17 4.25 -8.01
CA VAL A 156 10.16 5.34 -9.00
C VAL A 156 11.38 6.23 -8.77
N THR A 157 11.87 6.84 -9.84
CA THR A 157 12.96 7.80 -9.77
C THR A 157 12.61 8.93 -8.81
N CYS A 158 13.55 9.28 -7.92
CA CYS A 158 13.35 10.37 -6.97
C CYS A 158 13.26 11.69 -7.74
N PRO A 159 12.11 12.39 -7.72
CA PRO A 159 11.92 13.59 -8.53
C PRO A 159 12.80 14.76 -8.07
N SER A 160 13.26 14.74 -6.82
CA SER A 160 14.09 15.80 -6.26
C SER A 160 15.57 15.75 -6.68
N CYS A 161 16.06 14.61 -7.15
CA CYS A 161 17.44 14.46 -7.64
C CYS A 161 17.51 13.86 -9.06
N GLY A 162 16.37 13.61 -9.71
CA GLY A 162 16.35 13.03 -11.05
C GLY A 162 16.93 11.62 -11.16
N GLY A 163 17.25 10.96 -10.04
CA GLY A 163 17.77 9.59 -10.03
C GLY A 163 19.23 9.44 -9.59
N ASP A 164 20.00 10.51 -9.49
CA ASP A 164 21.44 10.39 -9.22
C ASP A 164 21.74 10.26 -7.72
N GLY A 165 20.79 10.62 -6.85
CA GLY A 165 20.91 10.55 -5.40
C GLY A 165 21.41 11.83 -4.74
N TYR A 166 21.58 12.94 -5.46
CA TYR A 166 22.18 14.16 -4.92
C TYR A 166 21.49 15.43 -5.41
N THR A 167 21.77 16.56 -4.76
CA THR A 167 21.20 17.89 -5.05
C THR A 167 22.27 18.96 -5.06
#